data_AF-A0A538AA90-F1
#
_entry.id   AF-A0A538AA90-F1
#
_cell.length_a   1.000
_cell.length_b   1.000
_cell.length_c   1.000
_cell.angle_alpha   90.00
_cell.angle_beta   90.00
_cell.angle_gamma   90.00
#
_symmetry.space_group_name_H-M   'P 1'
#
loop_
_entity.id
_entity.type
_entity.pdbx_description
1 polymer ?
#
loop_
_entity_poly.entity_id
_entity_poly.type
_entity_poly.pdbx_seq_one_letter_code
_entity_poly.pdbx_strand_id
1 'polypeptide(L)'
;MPEPIEAPSATRPRRCANHPAIASAGACARCGRSLCAVCATPVRGSLIGPECLAAILDEGTPSTPPTLVVPNRGDALTIAGFAIVVLASVLPWSRFGDSSRFFAAWTLHWSLVAVAGALIGLAAALYAWRRPERPLAAATVTGALGVVVFVAAQLHYQHPPPLSIGSPAPLIAMMGAAIAVIGAVLKGLAVVRAGRVGVGPGSLR
;
A
#
# COMPACT_ATOMS: atom_id res chain seq x y z
N MET A 1 57.39 34.47 -3.77
CA MET A 1 56.61 35.70 -4.03
C MET A 1 55.19 35.27 -4.36
N PRO A 2 54.17 35.68 -3.61
CA PRO A 2 52.77 35.29 -3.86
C PRO A 2 52.24 36.00 -5.11
N GLU A 3 51.56 35.25 -6.00
CA GLU A 3 50.90 35.80 -7.18
C GLU A 3 49.74 36.73 -6.79
N PRO A 4 49.55 37.86 -7.49
CA PRO A 4 48.44 38.77 -7.24
C PRO A 4 47.11 38.09 -7.57
N ILE A 5 46.19 38.06 -6.60
CA ILE A 5 44.82 37.58 -6.76
C ILE A 5 44.11 38.53 -7.73
N GLU A 6 43.93 38.08 -8.96
CA GLU A 6 43.19 38.79 -10.00
C GLU A 6 41.71 38.88 -9.56
N ALA A 7 41.27 40.09 -9.22
CA ALA A 7 39.90 40.34 -8.78
C ALA A 7 38.92 39.93 -9.90
N PRO A 8 37.84 39.20 -9.59
CA PRO A 8 36.87 38.77 -10.59
C PRO A 8 36.34 39.99 -11.33
N SER A 9 36.63 40.06 -12.63
CA SER A 9 36.11 41.11 -13.49
C SER A 9 34.58 41.08 -13.42
N ALA A 10 34.01 42.16 -12.87
CA ALA A 10 32.57 42.33 -12.76
C ALA A 10 31.96 42.30 -14.17
N THR A 11 31.53 41.11 -14.58
CA THR A 11 30.90 40.89 -15.88
C THR A 11 29.68 41.79 -15.93
N ARG A 12 29.61 42.69 -16.92
CA ARG A 12 28.47 43.60 -17.07
C ARG A 12 27.17 42.80 -16.98
N PRO A 13 26.17 43.29 -16.22
CA PRO A 13 24.90 42.60 -16.10
C PRO A 13 24.32 42.40 -17.50
N ARG A 14 24.12 41.14 -17.88
CA ARG A 14 23.52 40.80 -19.17
C ARG A 14 22.08 41.34 -19.18
N ARG A 15 21.58 41.69 -20.37
CA ARG A 15 20.18 42.08 -20.57
C ARG A 15 19.35 40.85 -20.89
N CYS A 16 18.06 40.85 -20.54
CA CYS A 16 17.19 39.75 -20.91
C CYS A 16 17.06 39.65 -22.44
N ALA A 17 17.10 38.42 -22.98
CA ALA A 17 16.95 38.16 -24.40
C ALA A 17 15.59 38.61 -24.95
N ASN A 18 14.52 38.49 -24.16
CA ASN A 18 13.15 38.89 -24.54
C ASN A 18 12.83 40.34 -24.15
N HIS A 19 13.51 40.89 -23.14
CA HIS A 19 13.30 42.26 -22.66
C HIS A 19 14.65 43.00 -22.57
N PRO A 20 15.16 43.56 -23.68
CA PRO A 20 16.50 44.16 -23.72
C PRO A 20 16.67 45.34 -22.76
N ALA A 21 15.58 46.00 -22.34
CA ALA A 21 15.60 47.10 -21.39
C ALA A 21 15.81 46.66 -19.93
N ILE A 22 15.68 45.37 -19.61
CA ILE A 22 15.66 44.85 -18.23
C ILE A 22 16.93 44.03 -17.96
N ALA A 23 17.51 44.20 -16.77
CA ALA A 23 18.65 43.40 -16.31
C ALA A 23 18.29 41.91 -16.17
N SER A 24 19.24 41.02 -16.49
CA SER A 24 19.05 39.58 -16.34
C SER A 24 19.18 39.16 -14.88
N ALA A 25 18.24 38.34 -14.40
CA ALA A 25 18.32 37.64 -13.13
C ALA A 25 19.16 36.35 -13.23
N GLY A 26 19.33 35.80 -14.42
CA GLY A 26 20.17 34.61 -14.65
C GLY A 26 20.11 34.13 -16.10
N ALA A 27 20.58 32.90 -16.36
CA ALA A 27 20.54 32.27 -17.67
C ALA A 27 19.66 31.01 -17.65
N CYS A 28 18.99 30.72 -18.76
CA CYS A 28 18.26 29.48 -18.92
C CYS A 28 19.22 28.30 -18.85
N ALA A 29 18.95 27.34 -17.97
CA ALA A 29 19.80 26.15 -17.81
C ALA A 29 19.87 25.25 -19.06
N ARG A 30 18.87 25.35 -19.95
CA ARG A 30 18.79 24.54 -21.18
C ARG A 30 19.47 25.21 -22.38
N CYS A 31 19.10 26.45 -22.69
CA CYS A 31 19.58 27.15 -23.90
C CYS A 31 20.62 28.25 -23.63
N GLY A 32 20.92 28.56 -22.37
CA GLY A 32 21.92 29.56 -21.97
C GLY A 32 21.51 31.03 -22.14
N ARG A 33 20.30 31.31 -22.66
CA ARG A 33 19.80 32.68 -22.87
C ARG A 33 19.59 33.40 -21.53
N SER A 34 19.90 34.70 -21.49
CA SER A 34 19.69 35.53 -20.31
C SER A 34 18.20 35.86 -20.10
N LEU A 35 17.72 35.68 -18.86
CA LEU A 35 16.33 35.85 -18.46
C LEU A 35 16.22 36.95 -17.40
N CYS A 36 15.22 37.82 -17.49
CA CYS A 36 14.83 38.70 -16.38
C CYS A 36 13.98 37.92 -15.37
N ALA A 37 13.74 38.50 -14.19
CA ALA A 37 12.91 37.90 -13.15
C ALA A 37 11.48 37.57 -13.61
N VAL A 38 10.96 38.26 -14.64
CA VAL A 38 9.62 38.02 -15.20
C VAL A 38 9.61 36.82 -16.17
N CYS A 39 10.68 36.62 -16.95
CA CYS A 39 10.78 35.51 -17.89
C CYS A 39 11.32 34.22 -17.25
N ALA A 40 11.98 34.31 -16.10
CA ALA A 40 12.60 33.18 -15.46
C ALA A 40 11.56 32.37 -14.67
N THR A 41 11.32 31.12 -15.10
CA THR A 41 10.48 30.17 -14.35
C THR A 41 11.39 29.26 -13.53
N PRO A 42 11.33 29.29 -12.19
CA PRO A 42 12.15 28.41 -11.35
C PRO A 42 11.63 26.97 -11.42
N VAL A 43 12.47 26.03 -11.87
CA VAL A 43 12.19 24.60 -11.92
C VAL A 43 13.33 23.84 -11.25
N ARG A 44 13.06 23.22 -10.09
CA ARG A 44 14.02 22.41 -9.32
C ARG A 44 15.38 23.11 -9.09
N GLY A 45 15.35 24.39 -8.69
CA GLY A 45 16.56 25.18 -8.42
C GLY A 45 17.28 25.73 -9.65
N SER A 46 16.77 25.48 -10.86
CA SER A 46 17.29 26.05 -12.10
C SER A 46 16.30 27.05 -12.71
N LEU A 47 16.81 28.03 -13.46
CA LEU A 47 15.97 28.98 -14.19
C LEU A 47 15.72 28.48 -15.61
N ILE A 48 14.46 28.37 -16.00
CA ILE A 48 14.03 27.93 -17.33
C ILE A 48 13.27 29.07 -18.02
N GLY A 49 13.60 29.31 -19.29
CA GLY A 49 12.90 30.28 -20.13
C GLY A 49 11.61 29.69 -20.70
N PRO A 50 10.61 30.53 -21.05
CA PRO A 50 9.31 30.06 -21.54
C PRO A 50 9.42 29.20 -22.79
N GLU A 51 10.40 29.46 -23.66
CA GLU A 51 10.65 28.69 -24.88
C GLU A 51 11.16 27.27 -24.62
N CYS A 52 11.81 27.05 -23.48
CA CYS A 52 12.34 25.75 -23.08
C CYS A 52 11.41 25.01 -22.10
N LEU A 53 10.41 25.70 -21.55
CA LEU A 53 9.54 25.17 -20.50
C LEU A 53 8.68 24.02 -21.03
N ALA A 54 8.09 24.15 -22.22
CA ALA A 54 7.26 23.11 -22.83
C ALA A 54 8.05 21.79 -22.99
N ALA A 55 9.27 21.87 -23.52
CA ALA A 55 10.12 20.69 -23.71
C ALA A 55 10.50 20.00 -22.38
N ILE A 56 10.67 20.75 -21.30
CA ILE A 56 10.94 20.18 -19.96
C ILE A 56 9.68 19.57 -19.34
N LEU A 57 8.52 20.18 -19.57
CA LEU A 57 7.24 19.65 -19.10
C LEU A 57 6.86 18.35 -19.86
N ASP A 58 7.16 18.28 -21.15
CA ASP A 58 6.94 17.09 -21.98
C ASP A 58 7.95 15.97 -21.67
N GLU A 59 9.21 16.30 -21.40
CA GLU A 59 10.23 15.34 -20.92
C GLU A 59 9.97 14.88 -19.48
N GLY A 60 9.15 15.64 -18.74
CA GLY A 60 8.58 15.29 -17.46
C GLY A 60 7.56 14.15 -17.58
N THR A 61 7.99 13.03 -18.17
CA THR A 61 7.37 11.71 -18.01
C THR A 61 6.96 11.61 -16.54
N PRO A 62 5.69 11.29 -16.21
CA PRO A 62 5.31 11.12 -14.82
C PRO A 62 6.34 10.16 -14.24
N SER A 63 7.09 10.63 -13.24
CA SER A 63 8.02 9.76 -12.54
C SER A 63 7.13 8.70 -11.91
N THR A 64 6.94 7.57 -12.61
CA THR A 64 6.18 6.46 -12.10
C THR A 64 6.83 6.18 -10.76
N PRO A 65 6.14 6.46 -9.64
CA PRO A 65 6.74 6.29 -8.34
C PRO A 65 7.24 4.85 -8.30
N PRO A 66 8.47 4.60 -7.79
CA PRO A 66 9.04 3.27 -7.81
C PRO A 66 8.01 2.31 -7.22
N THR A 67 7.48 1.42 -8.07
CA THR A 67 6.47 0.45 -7.65
C THR A 67 7.14 -0.42 -6.61
N LEU A 68 6.75 -0.25 -5.35
CA LEU A 68 7.21 -1.11 -4.27
C LEU A 68 6.75 -2.53 -4.59
N VAL A 69 7.68 -3.36 -5.07
CA VAL A 69 7.42 -4.79 -5.31
C VAL A 69 7.37 -5.49 -3.96
N VAL A 70 6.19 -5.49 -3.34
CA VAL A 70 5.96 -6.23 -2.11
C VAL A 70 5.68 -7.70 -2.48
N PRO A 71 6.39 -8.68 -1.90
CA PRO A 71 6.19 -10.08 -2.23
C PRO A 71 4.76 -10.54 -1.88
N ASN A 72 4.06 -11.16 -2.85
CA ASN A 72 2.66 -11.61 -2.74
C ASN A 72 2.42 -12.79 -1.77
N ARG A 73 3.42 -13.27 -1.05
CA ARG A 73 3.29 -14.44 -0.15
C ARG A 73 2.28 -14.19 0.98
N GLY A 74 2.25 -12.98 1.53
CA GLY A 74 1.31 -12.61 2.59
C GLY A 74 -0.15 -12.64 2.10
N ASP A 75 -0.41 -12.18 0.87
CA ASP A 75 -1.74 -12.23 0.26
C ASP A 75 -2.19 -13.66 -0.02
N ALA A 76 -1.30 -14.50 -0.57
CA ALA A 76 -1.60 -15.91 -0.81
C ALA A 76 -1.98 -16.66 0.48
N LEU A 77 -1.23 -16.45 1.58
CA LEU A 77 -1.56 -17.01 2.89
C LEU A 77 -2.89 -16.49 3.43
N THR A 78 -3.14 -15.18 3.29
CA THR A 78 -4.40 -14.56 3.74
C THR A 78 -5.61 -15.16 3.02
N ILE A 79 -5.53 -15.26 1.69
CA ILE A 79 -6.58 -15.84 0.84
C ILE A 79 -6.78 -17.32 1.18
N ALA A 80 -5.70 -18.09 1.29
CA ALA A 80 -5.76 -19.52 1.64
C ALA A 80 -6.41 -19.74 3.01
N GLY A 81 -6.03 -18.94 4.01
CA GLY A 81 -6.60 -19.01 5.35
C GLY A 81 -8.10 -18.79 5.36
N PHE A 82 -8.61 -17.72 4.73
CA PHE A 82 -10.05 -17.49 4.63
C PHE A 82 -10.77 -18.55 3.80
N ALA A 83 -10.16 -19.02 2.70
CA ALA A 83 -10.73 -20.09 1.88
C ALA A 83 -10.90 -21.39 2.68
N ILE A 84 -9.94 -21.74 3.55
CA ILE A 84 -10.06 -22.89 4.46
C ILE A 84 -11.28 -22.73 5.39
N VAL A 85 -11.49 -21.54 5.97
CA VAL A 85 -12.65 -21.28 6.84
C VAL A 85 -13.97 -21.43 6.07
N VAL A 86 -14.04 -20.87 4.85
CA VAL A 86 -15.23 -20.97 3.98
C VAL A 86 -15.50 -22.43 3.62
N LEU A 87 -14.48 -23.22 3.30
CA LEU A 87 -14.65 -24.65 3.02
C LEU A 87 -15.07 -25.43 4.28
N ALA A 88 -14.49 -25.11 5.43
CA ALA A 88 -14.87 -25.69 6.72
C ALA A 88 -16.32 -25.36 7.11
N SER A 89 -16.92 -24.29 6.58
CA SER A 89 -18.33 -23.94 6.79
C SER A 89 -19.33 -24.94 6.18
N VAL A 90 -18.90 -25.72 5.19
CA VAL A 90 -19.72 -26.76 4.55
C VAL A 90 -19.87 -27.98 5.47
N LEU A 91 -18.87 -28.24 6.31
CA LEU A 91 -18.89 -29.31 7.30
C LEU A 91 -19.90 -28.99 8.42
N PRO A 92 -20.46 -30.00 9.11
CA PRO A 92 -21.33 -29.74 10.24
C PRO A 92 -20.53 -29.18 11.43
N TRP A 93 -20.76 -27.92 11.81
CA TRP A 93 -20.12 -27.27 12.98
C TRP A 93 -20.67 -27.78 14.31
N SER A 94 -21.85 -28.37 14.28
CA SER A 94 -22.54 -29.02 15.40
C SER A 94 -23.33 -30.20 14.84
N ARG A 95 -23.22 -31.38 15.43
CA ARG A 95 -24.05 -32.54 15.06
C ARG A 95 -25.27 -32.62 15.98
N PHE A 96 -26.47 -32.65 15.39
CA PHE A 96 -27.75 -32.79 16.07
C PHE A 96 -28.44 -34.07 15.57
N GLY A 97 -27.98 -35.24 16.04
CA GLY A 97 -28.45 -36.54 15.56
C GLY A 97 -28.44 -36.67 14.02
N ASP A 98 -29.19 -37.62 13.46
CA ASP A 98 -29.32 -37.84 12.00
C ASP A 98 -29.97 -36.66 11.25
N SER A 99 -30.46 -35.63 11.95
CA SER A 99 -31.17 -34.50 11.35
C SER A 99 -30.29 -33.28 11.02
N SER A 100 -29.02 -33.24 11.46
CA SER A 100 -28.11 -32.15 11.09
C SER A 100 -27.71 -32.25 9.62
N ARG A 101 -28.48 -31.61 8.75
CA ARG A 101 -28.15 -31.43 7.33
C ARG A 101 -26.90 -30.56 7.17
N PHE A 102 -26.31 -30.59 5.97
CA PHE A 102 -25.25 -29.67 5.57
C PHE A 102 -25.65 -28.21 5.89
N PHE A 103 -24.66 -27.33 6.14
CA PHE A 103 -24.85 -25.89 6.43
C PHE A 103 -25.35 -25.51 7.84
N ALA A 104 -25.16 -26.36 8.86
CA ALA A 104 -25.46 -25.99 10.26
C ALA A 104 -24.78 -24.67 10.72
N ALA A 105 -23.66 -24.29 10.09
CA ALA A 105 -22.94 -23.05 10.37
C ALA A 105 -23.75 -21.75 10.08
N TRP A 106 -24.84 -21.83 9.31
CA TRP A 106 -25.69 -20.70 8.90
C TRP A 106 -26.83 -20.41 9.88
N THR A 107 -26.84 -21.08 11.03
CA THR A 107 -27.76 -20.76 12.13
C THR A 107 -27.28 -19.51 12.87
N LEU A 108 -28.20 -18.75 13.49
CA LEU A 108 -27.89 -17.49 14.18
C LEU A 108 -27.08 -17.75 15.47
N HIS A 109 -25.80 -18.05 15.33
CA HIS A 109 -24.84 -18.34 16.41
C HIS A 109 -23.44 -17.82 16.03
N TRP A 110 -22.44 -18.04 16.89
CA TRP A 110 -21.05 -17.62 16.64
C TRP A 110 -20.47 -18.17 15.32
N SER A 111 -20.94 -19.34 14.85
CA SER A 111 -20.56 -19.89 13.54
C SER A 111 -20.93 -18.97 12.38
N LEU A 112 -22.09 -18.31 12.42
CA LEU A 112 -22.52 -17.41 11.34
C LEU A 112 -21.61 -16.18 11.27
N VAL A 113 -21.20 -15.65 12.43
CA VAL A 113 -20.25 -14.54 12.52
C VAL A 113 -18.90 -14.94 11.92
N ALA A 114 -18.41 -16.15 12.23
CA ALA A 114 -17.17 -16.67 11.66
C ALA A 114 -17.25 -16.83 10.13
N VAL A 115 -18.34 -17.40 9.61
CA VAL A 115 -18.52 -17.62 8.16
C VAL A 115 -18.70 -16.31 7.41
N ALA A 116 -19.53 -15.40 7.90
CA ALA A 116 -19.73 -14.09 7.30
C ALA A 116 -18.42 -13.28 7.32
N GLY A 117 -17.71 -13.27 8.45
CA GLY A 117 -16.39 -12.64 8.56
C GLY A 117 -15.37 -13.23 7.59
N ALA A 118 -15.37 -14.55 7.38
CA ALA A 118 -14.47 -15.21 6.45
C ALA A 118 -14.81 -14.90 4.98
N LEU A 119 -16.09 -14.83 4.61
CA LEU A 119 -16.51 -14.44 3.26
C LEU A 119 -16.14 -12.98 2.95
N ILE A 120 -16.39 -12.07 3.90
CA ILE A 120 -16.00 -10.65 3.78
C ILE A 120 -14.47 -10.54 3.71
N GLY A 121 -13.74 -11.28 4.56
CA GLY A 121 -12.28 -11.33 4.58
C GLY A 121 -11.69 -11.85 3.27
N LEU A 122 -12.26 -12.91 2.70
CA LEU A 122 -11.86 -13.47 1.41
C LEU A 122 -12.11 -12.48 0.28
N ALA A 123 -13.30 -11.86 0.24
CA ALA A 123 -13.63 -10.85 -0.77
C ALA A 123 -12.69 -9.63 -0.67
N ALA A 124 -12.41 -9.14 0.53
CA ALA A 124 -11.47 -8.05 0.77
C ALA A 124 -10.03 -8.42 0.36
N ALA A 125 -9.58 -9.64 0.66
CA ALA A 125 -8.26 -10.13 0.28
C ALA A 125 -8.12 -10.26 -1.25
N LEU A 126 -9.12 -10.81 -1.94
CA LEU A 126 -9.15 -10.91 -3.40
C LEU A 126 -9.22 -9.53 -4.07
N TYR A 127 -9.98 -8.60 -3.50
CA TYR A 127 -10.05 -7.22 -3.98
C TYR A 127 -8.70 -6.52 -3.84
N ALA A 128 -8.07 -6.62 -2.66
CA ALA A 128 -6.77 -6.03 -2.39
C ALA A 128 -5.65 -6.66 -3.26
N TRP A 129 -5.76 -7.94 -3.58
CA TRP A 129 -4.84 -8.62 -4.51
C TRP A 129 -4.95 -8.05 -5.93
N ARG A 130 -6.15 -7.64 -6.37
CA ARG A 130 -6.37 -6.97 -7.67
C ARG A 130 -6.04 -5.48 -7.65
N ARG A 131 -6.08 -4.82 -6.49
CA ARG A 131 -5.91 -3.37 -6.33
C ARG A 131 -4.89 -3.05 -5.21
N PRO A 132 -3.56 -3.11 -5.50
CA PRO A 132 -2.52 -2.96 -4.49
C PRO A 132 -2.24 -1.52 -4.03
N GLU A 133 -3.18 -0.58 -4.24
CA GLU A 133 -2.97 0.86 -3.99
C GLU A 133 -2.75 1.21 -2.51
N ARG A 134 -3.31 0.42 -1.58
CA ARG A 134 -3.24 0.68 -0.13
C ARG A 134 -2.91 -0.59 0.66
N PRO A 135 -1.67 -1.12 0.56
CA PRO A 135 -1.34 -2.44 1.07
C PRO A 135 -1.37 -2.55 2.60
N LEU A 136 -1.12 -1.46 3.34
CA LEU A 136 -1.27 -1.42 4.81
C LEU A 136 -2.74 -1.45 5.24
N ALA A 137 -3.60 -0.67 4.60
CA ALA A 137 -5.03 -0.68 4.87
C ALA A 137 -5.62 -2.07 4.57
N ALA A 138 -5.22 -2.68 3.46
CA ALA A 138 -5.61 -4.05 3.15
C ALA A 138 -5.18 -5.05 4.22
N ALA A 139 -3.90 -5.03 4.63
CA ALA A 139 -3.37 -5.94 5.66
C ALA A 139 -4.03 -5.76 7.02
N THR A 140 -4.33 -4.51 7.42
CA THR A 140 -5.01 -4.22 8.70
C THR A 140 -6.45 -4.71 8.69
N VAL A 141 -7.20 -4.45 7.61
CA VAL A 141 -8.60 -4.89 7.47
C VAL A 141 -8.69 -6.42 7.43
N THR A 142 -7.89 -7.09 6.60
CA THR A 142 -7.92 -8.56 6.52
C THR A 142 -7.41 -9.21 7.80
N GLY A 143 -6.39 -8.63 8.45
CA GLY A 143 -5.91 -9.09 9.76
C GLY A 143 -6.98 -8.98 10.84
N ALA A 144 -7.68 -7.84 10.92
CA ALA A 144 -8.77 -7.64 11.88
C ALA A 144 -9.92 -8.63 11.64
N LEU A 145 -10.32 -8.85 10.39
CA LEU A 145 -11.32 -9.86 10.04
C LEU A 145 -10.86 -11.28 10.42
N GLY A 146 -9.58 -11.61 10.20
CA GLY A 146 -9.01 -12.89 10.63
C GLY A 146 -9.12 -13.10 12.14
N VAL A 147 -8.86 -12.06 12.94
CA VAL A 147 -9.02 -12.11 14.41
C VAL A 147 -10.49 -12.29 14.80
N VAL A 148 -11.42 -11.57 14.17
CA VAL A 148 -12.86 -11.72 14.42
C VAL A 148 -13.32 -13.16 14.14
N VAL A 149 -12.90 -13.72 13.00
CA VAL A 149 -13.23 -15.11 12.62
C VAL A 149 -12.65 -16.10 13.62
N PHE A 150 -11.40 -15.91 14.06
CA PHE A 150 -10.76 -16.76 15.06
C PHE A 150 -11.52 -16.75 16.40
N VAL A 151 -11.84 -15.56 16.90
CA VAL A 151 -12.58 -15.39 18.17
C VAL A 151 -13.98 -16.00 18.07
N ALA A 152 -14.69 -15.77 16.96
CA ALA A 152 -16.01 -16.35 16.75
C ALA A 152 -15.97 -17.89 16.67
N ALA A 153 -14.98 -18.47 15.99
CA ALA A 153 -14.80 -19.92 15.94
C ALA A 153 -14.45 -20.51 17.32
N GLN A 154 -13.60 -19.83 18.10
CA GLN A 154 -13.28 -20.21 19.47
C GLN A 154 -14.50 -20.14 20.40
N LEU A 155 -15.31 -19.08 20.30
CA LEU A 155 -16.53 -18.93 21.08
C LEU A 155 -17.54 -20.03 20.74
N HIS A 156 -17.68 -20.42 19.47
CA HIS A 156 -18.49 -21.57 19.07
C HIS A 156 -17.96 -22.87 19.67
N TYR A 157 -16.64 -23.07 19.69
CA TYR A 157 -16.02 -24.27 20.26
C TYR A 157 -16.26 -24.37 21.78
N GLN A 158 -16.17 -23.24 22.50
CA GLN A 158 -16.38 -23.19 23.95
C GLN A 158 -17.85 -23.21 24.36
N HIS A 159 -18.73 -22.63 23.53
CA HIS A 159 -20.17 -22.50 23.78
C HIS A 159 -20.97 -23.13 22.63
N PRO A 160 -20.86 -24.47 22.45
CA PRO A 160 -21.65 -25.14 21.42
C PRO A 160 -23.14 -25.01 21.76
N PRO A 161 -24.03 -24.97 20.75
CA PRO A 161 -25.47 -25.00 20.99
C PRO A 161 -25.89 -26.17 21.89
N PRO A 162 -26.89 -25.99 22.78
CA PRO A 162 -27.34 -27.05 23.67
C PRO A 162 -27.79 -28.29 22.87
N LEU A 163 -27.54 -29.49 23.40
CA LEU A 163 -27.86 -30.78 22.77
C LEU A 163 -27.05 -31.11 21.50
N SER A 164 -25.98 -30.37 21.20
CA SER A 164 -25.08 -30.70 20.10
C SER A 164 -23.86 -31.50 20.55
N ILE A 165 -23.36 -32.35 19.65
CA ILE A 165 -22.08 -33.05 19.83
C ILE A 165 -20.97 -32.24 19.15
N GLY A 166 -19.82 -32.12 19.81
CA GLY A 166 -18.65 -31.41 19.30
C GLY A 166 -18.18 -31.92 17.93
N SER A 167 -17.77 -30.99 17.06
CA SER A 167 -17.25 -31.25 15.72
C SER A 167 -15.83 -30.70 15.60
N PRO A 168 -14.96 -31.26 14.72
CA PRO A 168 -13.66 -30.69 14.44
C PRO A 168 -13.72 -29.42 13.56
N ALA A 169 -14.86 -29.09 12.95
CA ALA A 169 -14.96 -27.96 12.01
C ALA A 169 -14.53 -26.60 12.61
N PRO A 170 -14.90 -26.22 13.86
CA PRO A 170 -14.40 -24.99 14.48
C PRO A 170 -12.88 -24.97 14.66
N LEU A 171 -12.25 -26.12 14.95
CA LEU A 171 -10.78 -26.21 15.05
C LEU A 171 -10.11 -25.93 13.70
N ILE A 172 -10.65 -26.49 12.61
CA ILE A 172 -10.17 -26.22 11.24
C ILE A 172 -10.34 -24.74 10.90
N ALA A 173 -11.49 -24.15 11.26
CA ALA A 173 -11.75 -22.74 11.05
C ALA A 173 -10.76 -21.84 11.83
N MET A 174 -10.43 -22.18 13.08
CA MET A 174 -9.42 -21.47 13.85
C MET A 174 -8.03 -21.54 13.21
N MET A 175 -7.62 -22.72 12.71
CA MET A 175 -6.35 -22.85 11.98
C MET A 175 -6.34 -21.99 10.71
N GLY A 176 -7.43 -22.02 9.92
CA GLY A 176 -7.58 -21.18 8.73
C GLY A 176 -7.51 -19.68 9.05
N ALA A 177 -8.21 -19.25 10.11
CA ALA A 177 -8.19 -17.86 10.58
C ALA A 177 -6.79 -17.44 11.07
N ALA A 178 -6.08 -18.30 11.80
CA ALA A 178 -4.71 -18.05 12.24
C ALA A 178 -3.75 -17.90 11.06
N ILE A 179 -3.86 -18.78 10.05
CA ILE A 179 -3.10 -18.64 8.79
C ILE A 179 -3.40 -17.30 8.12
N ALA A 180 -4.67 -16.87 8.10
CA ALA A 180 -5.04 -15.59 7.52
C ALA A 180 -4.41 -14.39 8.25
N VAL A 181 -4.43 -14.41 9.59
CA VAL A 181 -3.78 -13.39 10.42
C VAL A 181 -2.27 -13.36 10.19
N ILE A 182 -1.61 -14.51 10.13
CA ILE A 182 -0.18 -14.61 9.84
C ILE A 182 0.13 -14.00 8.46
N GLY A 183 -0.66 -14.34 7.43
CA GLY A 183 -0.53 -13.75 6.10
C GLY A 183 -0.63 -12.22 6.10
N ALA A 184 -1.62 -11.68 6.82
CA ALA A 184 -1.84 -10.25 6.97
C ALA A 184 -0.68 -9.56 7.71
N VAL A 185 -0.18 -10.15 8.79
CA VAL A 185 0.98 -9.63 9.54
C VAL A 185 2.24 -9.63 8.68
N LEU A 186 2.52 -10.71 7.96
CA LEU A 186 3.67 -10.80 7.06
C LEU A 186 3.61 -9.74 5.95
N LYS A 187 2.42 -9.51 5.37
CA LYS A 187 2.20 -8.42 4.41
C LYS A 187 2.46 -7.05 5.04
N GLY A 188 1.89 -6.78 6.22
CA GLY A 188 2.10 -5.52 6.94
C GLY A 188 3.58 -5.25 7.23
N LEU A 189 4.29 -6.24 7.74
CA LEU A 189 5.73 -6.14 8.00
C LEU A 189 6.55 -5.89 6.73
N ALA A 190 6.21 -6.55 5.62
CA ALA A 190 6.89 -6.33 4.34
C ALA A 190 6.71 -4.89 3.85
N VAL A 191 5.51 -4.33 3.97
CA VAL A 191 5.23 -2.94 3.57
C VAL A 191 5.97 -1.95 4.48
N VAL A 192 5.97 -2.14 5.80
CA VAL A 192 6.69 -1.27 6.75
C VAL A 192 8.19 -1.30 6.47
N ARG A 193 8.77 -2.47 6.18
CA ARG A 193 10.19 -2.61 5.83
C ARG A 193 10.52 -1.88 4.52
N ALA A 194 9.68 -2.05 3.49
CA ALA A 194 9.83 -1.34 2.22
C ALA A 194 9.78 0.19 2.39
N GLY A 195 8.87 0.70 3.21
CA GLY A 195 8.78 2.14 3.50
C GLY A 195 10.03 2.70 4.17
N ARG A 196 10.68 1.95 5.07
CA ARG A 196 11.92 2.39 5.73
C ARG A 196 13.12 2.49 4.79
N VAL A 197 13.20 1.61 3.78
CA VAL A 197 14.29 1.62 2.80
C VAL A 197 14.15 2.78 1.81
N GLY A 198 12.91 3.14 1.45
CA GLY A 198 12.65 4.26 0.53
C GLY A 198 12.94 5.65 1.12
N VAL A 199 12.90 5.80 2.45
CA VAL A 199 13.19 7.06 3.17
C VAL A 199 14.66 7.07 3.62
N GLY A 200 15.58 6.73 2.72
CA GLY A 200 17.01 6.85 2.98
C GLY A 200 17.45 8.32 3.16
N PRO A 201 18.48 8.61 3.99
CA PRO A 201 18.89 9.96 4.39
C PRO A 201 19.44 10.87 3.28
N GLY A 202 19.38 10.46 2.01
CA GLY A 202 19.89 11.21 0.86
C GLY A 202 18.92 12.21 0.23
N SER A 203 17.69 12.34 0.71
CA SER A 203 16.65 13.21 0.11
C SER A 203 16.56 14.63 0.70
N LEU A 204 17.50 15.03 1.55
CA LEU A 204 17.56 16.36 2.18
C LEU A 204 18.78 17.20 1.75
N ARG A 205 19.27 17.04 0.51
CA ARG A 205 20.30 17.92 -0.05
C ARG A 205 19.77 18.74 -1.20
#